data_AF-A0A3D2RUA5-F1
#
_entry.id   AF-A0A3D2RUA5-F1
#
_cell.length_a   1.000
_cell.length_b   1.000
_cell.length_c   1.000
_cell.angle_alpha   90.00
_cell.angle_beta   90.00
_cell.angle_gamma   90.00
#
_symmetry.space_group_name_H-M   'P 1'
#
loop_
_entity.id
_entity.type
_entity.pdbx_description
1 polymer ?
#
loop_
_entity_poly.entity_id
_entity_poly.type
_entity_poly.pdbx_seq_one_letter_code
_entity_poly.pdbx_strand_id
1 'polypeptide(L)'
;MQNGNNIEFSLERVVRLSLYIFIGGVIIFVLYLVKGALFPFVIGIVLTYILYPLVISLERLFPFSNKYPNLSKGISIAIIYLALIIVIIGALLLIVPPLFRQSTDLLGKLPDFITDARNTVESWNLEYASNIPEEIRLEIDNMLGNAGQILVGAFRGIINRTALAAVHALTLVVGLVVVPIFVFYLLKDREKIRESFIESFP
;
A
#
# COMPACT_ATOMS: atom_id res chain seq x y z
N MET A 1 -39.18 47.02 27.07
CA MET A 1 -39.24 45.58 26.71
C MET A 1 -38.73 45.41 25.28
N GLN A 2 -37.41 45.30 25.07
CA GLN A 2 -36.82 45.17 23.72
C GLN A 2 -35.52 44.34 23.70
N ASN A 3 -35.24 43.59 24.79
CA ASN A 3 -33.98 42.87 24.97
C ASN A 3 -34.07 41.36 24.69
N GLY A 4 -35.25 40.84 24.31
CA GLY A 4 -35.46 39.40 24.06
C GLY A 4 -34.99 38.96 22.66
N ASN A 5 -35.35 39.72 21.62
CA ASN A 5 -35.12 39.32 20.23
C ASN A 5 -33.64 39.31 19.80
N ASN A 6 -32.78 40.12 20.45
CA ASN A 6 -31.35 40.17 20.14
C ASN A 6 -30.57 38.97 20.73
N ILE A 7 -31.07 38.37 21.81
CA ILE A 7 -30.42 37.22 22.47
C ILE A 7 -30.74 35.93 21.71
N GLU A 8 -31.98 35.73 21.24
CA GLU A 8 -32.35 34.58 20.40
C GLU A 8 -31.53 34.51 19.10
N PHE A 9 -31.35 35.65 18.42
CA PHE A 9 -30.56 35.72 17.18
C PHE A 9 -29.08 35.34 17.38
N SER A 10 -28.53 35.61 18.57
CA SER A 10 -27.15 35.23 18.92
C SER A 10 -27.01 33.74 19.26
N LEU A 11 -28.02 33.16 19.92
CA LEU A 11 -28.02 31.75 20.32
C LEU A 11 -28.12 30.81 19.11
N GLU A 12 -29.01 31.09 18.15
CA GLU A 12 -29.11 30.27 16.93
C GLU A 12 -27.81 30.27 16.12
N ARG A 13 -27.13 31.42 16.06
CA ARG A 13 -25.87 31.56 15.33
C ARG A 13 -24.74 30.80 16.01
N VAL A 14 -24.67 30.85 17.34
CA VAL A 14 -23.67 30.12 18.14
C VAL A 14 -23.93 28.61 18.08
N VAL A 15 -25.19 28.16 18.15
CA VAL A 15 -25.55 26.74 18.02
C VAL A 15 -25.21 26.21 16.63
N ARG A 16 -25.50 26.98 15.57
CA ARG A 16 -25.15 26.57 14.21
C ARG A 16 -23.64 26.51 13.99
N LEU A 17 -22.90 27.49 14.52
CA LEU A 17 -21.44 27.53 14.43
C LEU A 17 -20.79 26.39 15.21
N SER A 18 -21.25 26.11 16.44
CA SER A 18 -20.75 25.00 17.25
C SER A 18 -21.03 23.65 16.60
N LEU A 19 -22.20 23.50 15.96
CA LEU A 19 -22.56 22.30 15.21
C LEU A 19 -21.67 22.11 13.96
N TYR A 20 -21.37 23.18 13.21
CA TYR A 20 -20.41 23.08 12.09
C TYR A 20 -18.99 22.75 12.55
N ILE A 21 -18.52 23.35 13.65
CA ILE A 21 -17.21 23.04 14.22
C ILE A 21 -17.16 21.58 14.69
N PHE A 22 -18.22 21.10 15.34
CA PHE A 22 -18.33 19.71 15.79
C PHE A 22 -18.31 18.74 14.61
N ILE A 23 -19.13 18.98 13.57
CA ILE A 23 -19.14 18.17 12.34
C ILE A 23 -17.77 18.19 11.67
N GLY A 24 -17.15 19.36 11.53
CA GLY A 24 -15.80 19.49 10.97
C GLY A 24 -14.76 18.70 11.76
N GLY A 25 -14.82 18.77 13.09
CA GLY A 25 -13.97 17.99 13.99
C GLY A 25 -14.15 16.48 13.83
N VAL A 26 -15.40 16.01 13.75
CA VAL A 26 -15.72 14.59 13.50
C VAL A 26 -15.18 14.15 12.14
N ILE A 27 -15.37 14.94 11.08
CA ILE A 27 -14.85 14.62 9.74
C ILE A 27 -13.32 14.51 9.77
N ILE A 28 -12.63 15.49 10.35
CA ILE A 28 -11.15 15.48 10.45
C ILE A 28 -10.68 14.27 11.24
N PHE A 29 -11.36 13.94 12.35
CA PHE A 29 -11.04 12.78 13.17
C PHE A 29 -11.21 11.47 12.39
N VAL A 30 -12.32 11.31 11.68
CA VAL A 30 -12.57 10.13 10.84
C VAL A 30 -11.53 10.04 9.72
N LEU A 31 -11.24 11.14 9.02
CA LEU A 31 -10.20 11.21 7.98
C LEU A 31 -8.81 10.81 8.52
N TYR A 32 -8.48 11.24 9.74
CA TYR A 32 -7.24 10.85 10.40
C TYR A 32 -7.18 9.35 10.69
N LEU A 33 -8.29 8.74 11.11
CA LEU A 33 -8.42 7.29 11.33
C LEU A 33 -8.26 6.50 10.02
N VAL A 34 -8.90 6.95 8.93
CA VAL A 34 -8.95 6.22 7.65
C VAL A 34 -7.87 6.62 6.65
N LYS A 35 -6.94 7.52 7.00
CA LYS A 35 -5.91 8.03 6.07
C LYS A 35 -5.14 6.94 5.31
N GLY A 36 -4.85 5.82 5.96
CA GLY A 36 -4.17 4.68 5.33
C GLY A 36 -5.05 3.95 4.31
N ALA A 37 -6.37 3.94 4.53
CA ALA A 37 -7.34 3.39 3.60
C ALA A 37 -7.67 4.36 2.45
N LEU A 38 -7.43 5.67 2.59
CA LEU A 38 -7.67 6.65 1.51
C LEU A 38 -6.71 6.50 0.32
N PHE A 39 -5.49 6.05 0.56
CA PHE A 39 -4.46 5.90 -0.47
C PHE A 39 -4.90 5.07 -1.69
N PRO A 40 -5.47 3.84 -1.55
CA PRO A 40 -5.97 3.08 -2.69
C PRO A 40 -7.10 3.78 -3.46
N PHE A 41 -7.93 4.60 -2.81
CA PHE A 41 -8.97 5.37 -3.52
C PHE A 41 -8.37 6.45 -4.41
N VAL A 42 -7.34 7.17 -3.91
CA VAL A 42 -6.62 8.18 -4.70
C VAL A 42 -5.97 7.53 -5.92
N ILE A 43 -5.30 6.39 -5.73
CA ILE A 43 -4.74 5.61 -6.84
C ILE A 43 -5.84 5.23 -7.84
N GLY A 44 -6.99 4.74 -7.35
CA GLY A 44 -8.09 4.36 -8.22
C GLY A 44 -8.63 5.53 -9.05
N ILE A 45 -8.78 6.72 -8.45
CA ILE A 45 -9.19 7.94 -9.19
C ILE A 45 -8.17 8.29 -10.28
N VAL A 46 -6.88 8.28 -9.95
CA VAL A 46 -5.80 8.59 -10.90
C VAL A 46 -5.79 7.57 -12.04
N LEU A 47 -5.86 6.27 -11.72
CA LEU A 47 -5.92 5.20 -12.71
C LEU A 47 -7.15 5.32 -13.60
N THR A 48 -8.34 5.56 -13.04
CA THR A 48 -9.55 5.80 -13.83
C THR A 48 -9.36 6.97 -14.79
N TYR A 49 -8.77 8.07 -14.34
CA TYR A 49 -8.53 9.24 -15.19
C TYR A 49 -7.62 8.90 -16.37
N ILE A 50 -6.58 8.10 -16.14
CA ILE A 50 -5.63 7.65 -17.17
C ILE A 50 -6.26 6.61 -18.12
N LEU A 51 -7.06 5.68 -17.60
CA LEU A 51 -7.65 4.59 -18.38
C LEU A 51 -8.86 5.05 -19.20
N TYR A 52 -9.57 6.09 -18.75
CA TYR A 52 -10.74 6.61 -19.45
C TYR A 52 -10.50 7.02 -20.92
N PRO A 53 -9.44 7.77 -21.28
CA PRO A 53 -9.15 8.05 -22.69
C PRO A 53 -8.84 6.79 -23.50
N LEU A 54 -8.25 5.76 -22.89
CA LEU A 54 -8.03 4.46 -23.54
C LEU A 54 -9.36 3.75 -23.82
N VAL A 55 -10.30 3.80 -22.87
CA VAL A 55 -11.66 3.26 -23.05
C VAL A 55 -12.36 3.95 -24.23
N ILE A 56 -12.33 5.29 -24.30
CA ILE A 56 -12.94 6.03 -25.42
C ILE A 56 -12.25 5.69 -26.76
N SER A 57 -10.92 5.61 -26.74
CA SER A 57 -10.16 5.29 -27.96
C SER A 57 -10.51 3.89 -28.47
N LEU A 58 -10.64 2.92 -27.56
CA LEU A 58 -11.03 1.56 -27.89
C LEU A 58 -12.49 1.48 -28.35
N GLU A 59 -13.38 2.25 -27.73
CA GLU A 59 -14.79 2.34 -28.11
C GLU A 59 -14.97 2.80 -29.56
N ARG A 60 -14.17 3.77 -30.00
CA ARG A 60 -14.17 4.31 -31.37
C ARG A 60 -13.68 3.33 -32.43
N LEU A 61 -12.90 2.31 -32.03
CA LEU A 61 -12.42 1.29 -32.95
C LEU A 61 -13.51 0.26 -33.29
N PHE A 62 -14.58 0.17 -32.49
CA PHE A 62 -15.66 -0.79 -32.73
C PHE A 62 -16.67 -0.27 -33.77
N PRO A 63 -16.96 -1.03 -34.84
CA PRO A 63 -17.88 -0.61 -35.91
C PRO A 63 -19.33 -0.46 -35.45
N PHE A 64 -19.71 -1.07 -34.33
CA PHE A 64 -21.05 -0.99 -33.74
C PHE A 64 -21.23 0.18 -32.76
N SER A 65 -20.19 1.00 -32.53
CA SER A 65 -20.21 2.12 -31.59
C SER A 65 -21.38 3.10 -31.86
N ASN A 66 -21.63 3.43 -33.13
CA ASN A 66 -22.75 4.31 -33.50
C ASN A 66 -24.14 3.67 -33.32
N LYS A 67 -24.24 2.33 -33.35
CA LYS A 67 -25.53 1.62 -33.30
C LYS A 67 -25.94 1.27 -31.87
N TYR A 68 -24.97 0.95 -31.01
CA TYR A 68 -25.20 0.58 -29.61
C TYR A 68 -24.11 1.18 -28.70
N PRO A 69 -24.19 2.49 -28.38
CA PRO A 69 -23.12 3.19 -27.65
C PRO A 69 -22.88 2.59 -26.26
N ASN A 70 -23.95 2.26 -25.53
CA ASN A 70 -23.84 1.66 -24.19
C ASN A 70 -23.17 0.28 -24.20
N LEU A 71 -23.39 -0.51 -25.25
CA LEU A 71 -22.79 -1.84 -25.37
C LEU A 71 -21.31 -1.75 -25.75
N SER A 72 -20.96 -0.88 -26.70
CA SER A 72 -19.57 -0.63 -27.12
C SER A 72 -18.72 -0.13 -25.95
N LYS A 73 -19.25 0.81 -25.16
CA LYS A 73 -18.60 1.31 -23.95
C LYS A 73 -18.40 0.22 -22.91
N GLY A 74 -19.42 -0.59 -22.64
CA GLY A 74 -19.33 -1.71 -21.68
C GLY A 74 -18.25 -2.73 -22.06
N ILE A 75 -18.18 -3.10 -23.34
CA ILE A 75 -17.14 -4.01 -23.87
C ILE A 75 -15.75 -3.38 -23.77
N SER A 76 -15.63 -2.09 -24.11
CA SER A 76 -14.36 -1.36 -24.03
C SER A 76 -13.83 -1.29 -22.60
N ILE A 77 -14.71 -1.01 -21.64
CA ILE A 77 -14.36 -1.04 -20.21
C ILE A 77 -13.93 -2.45 -19.80
N ALA A 78 -14.65 -3.50 -20.21
CA ALA A 78 -14.31 -4.87 -19.85
C ALA A 78 -12.93 -5.28 -20.39
N ILE A 79 -12.59 -4.92 -21.63
CA ILE A 79 -11.28 -5.22 -22.24
C ILE A 79 -10.16 -4.48 -21.51
N ILE A 80 -10.31 -3.16 -21.29
CA ILE A 80 -9.31 -2.37 -20.57
C ILE A 80 -9.13 -2.87 -19.14
N TYR A 81 -10.23 -3.24 -18.47
CA TYR A 81 -10.19 -3.81 -17.13
C TYR A 81 -9.47 -5.16 -17.10
N LEU A 82 -9.74 -6.04 -18.06
CA LEU A 82 -9.06 -7.33 -18.17
C LEU A 82 -7.55 -7.15 -18.44
N ALA A 83 -7.18 -6.20 -19.30
CA ALA A 83 -5.78 -5.83 -19.52
C ALA A 83 -5.11 -5.30 -18.24
N LEU A 84 -5.80 -4.44 -17.47
CA LEU A 84 -5.32 -3.94 -16.18
C LEU A 84 -5.04 -5.09 -15.19
N ILE A 85 -5.97 -6.03 -15.07
CA ILE A 85 -5.82 -7.20 -14.19
C ILE A 85 -4.62 -8.05 -14.62
N ILE A 86 -4.45 -8.30 -15.93
CA ILE A 86 -3.30 -9.04 -16.45
C ILE A 86 -1.99 -8.33 -16.10
N VAL A 87 -1.91 -7.01 -16.26
CA VAL A 87 -0.72 -6.23 -15.92
C VAL A 87 -0.41 -6.32 -14.43
N ILE A 88 -1.41 -6.20 -13.55
CA ILE A 88 -1.23 -6.31 -12.10
C ILE A 88 -0.73 -7.70 -11.72
N ILE A 89 -1.38 -8.76 -12.22
CA ILE A 89 -0.98 -10.14 -11.94
C ILE A 89 0.44 -10.39 -12.47
N GLY A 90 0.73 -9.95 -13.69
CA GLY A 90 2.06 -10.05 -14.29
C GLY A 90 3.14 -9.35 -13.45
N ALA A 91 2.87 -8.13 -12.99
CA ALA A 91 3.77 -7.39 -12.11
C ALA A 91 4.01 -8.13 -10.78
N LEU A 92 2.95 -8.67 -10.16
CA LEU A 92 3.08 -9.45 -8.94
C LEU A 92 3.93 -10.71 -9.14
N LEU A 93 3.72 -11.45 -10.23
CA LEU A 93 4.49 -12.64 -10.56
C LEU A 93 5.96 -12.33 -10.90
N LEU A 94 6.26 -11.13 -11.40
CA LEU A 94 7.63 -10.71 -11.68
C LEU A 94 8.35 -10.16 -10.44
N ILE A 95 7.63 -9.53 -9.50
CA ILE A 95 8.23 -8.85 -8.35
C ILE A 95 8.28 -9.78 -7.12
N VAL A 96 7.17 -10.43 -6.78
CA VAL A 96 7.04 -11.18 -5.51
C VAL A 96 7.99 -12.39 -5.45
N PRO A 97 8.08 -13.27 -6.46
CA PRO A 97 8.94 -14.45 -6.37
C PRO A 97 10.44 -14.11 -6.27
N PRO A 98 11.00 -13.17 -7.05
CA PRO A 98 12.38 -12.75 -6.86
C PRO A 98 12.64 -12.14 -5.49
N LEU A 99 11.73 -11.32 -4.96
CA LEU A 99 11.89 -10.78 -3.60
C LEU A 99 11.96 -11.88 -2.54
N PHE A 100 11.12 -12.91 -2.66
CA PHE A 100 11.17 -14.07 -1.77
C PHE A 100 12.49 -14.83 -1.93
N ARG A 101 12.89 -15.15 -3.17
CA ARG A 101 14.16 -15.86 -3.44
C ARG A 101 15.36 -15.09 -2.92
N GLN A 102 15.44 -13.79 -3.18
CA GLN A 102 16.51 -12.92 -2.69
C GLN A 102 16.54 -12.90 -1.15
N SER A 103 15.37 -12.83 -0.50
CA SER A 103 15.29 -12.88 0.96
C SER A 103 15.76 -14.23 1.51
N THR A 104 15.39 -15.35 0.88
CA THR A 104 15.83 -16.69 1.31
C THR A 104 17.31 -16.94 1.02
N ASP A 105 17.84 -16.44 -0.10
CA ASP A 105 19.24 -16.59 -0.50
C ASP A 105 20.16 -15.79 0.44
N LEU A 106 19.75 -14.58 0.84
CA LEU A 106 20.46 -13.79 1.84
C LEU A 106 20.54 -14.52 3.19
N LEU A 107 19.46 -15.22 3.57
CA LEU A 107 19.45 -16.05 4.78
C LEU A 107 20.34 -17.29 4.64
N GLY A 108 20.34 -17.93 3.46
CA GLY A 108 21.20 -19.06 3.17
C GLY A 108 22.69 -18.72 3.20
N LYS A 109 23.05 -17.50 2.79
CA LYS A 109 24.44 -16.99 2.77
C LYS A 109 24.88 -16.30 4.06
N LEU A 110 23.97 -16.07 5.01
CA LEU A 110 24.30 -15.45 6.30
C LEU A 110 25.40 -16.21 7.07
N PRO A 111 25.38 -17.55 7.16
CA PRO A 111 26.45 -18.33 7.79
C PRO A 111 27.79 -18.17 7.07
N ASP A 112 27.77 -18.11 5.74
CA ASP A 112 28.97 -17.91 4.93
C ASP A 112 29.57 -16.53 5.21
N PHE A 113 28.75 -15.47 5.29
CA PHE A 113 29.23 -14.14 5.67
C PHE A 113 29.84 -14.09 7.07
N ILE A 114 29.29 -14.85 8.03
CA ILE A 114 29.86 -14.96 9.38
C ILE A 114 31.19 -15.72 9.34
N THR A 115 31.27 -16.78 8.53
CA THR A 115 32.48 -17.59 8.37
C THR A 115 33.57 -16.79 7.66
N ASP A 116 33.23 -16.04 6.62
CA ASP A 116 34.16 -15.15 5.92
C ASP A 116 34.64 -14.01 6.82
N ALA A 117 33.76 -13.46 7.65
CA ALA A 117 34.15 -12.47 8.67
C ALA A 117 35.11 -13.07 9.70
N ARG A 118 34.86 -14.31 10.18
CA ARG A 118 35.79 -15.05 11.05
C ARG A 118 37.14 -15.25 10.37
N ASN A 119 37.15 -15.76 9.15
CA ASN A 119 38.37 -16.02 8.38
C ASN A 119 39.15 -14.74 8.11
N THR A 120 38.47 -13.62 7.85
CA THR A 120 39.11 -12.31 7.66
C THR A 120 39.78 -11.85 8.96
N VAL A 121 39.07 -11.94 10.08
CA VAL A 121 39.62 -11.62 11.42
C VAL A 121 40.79 -12.54 11.74
N GLU A 122 40.71 -13.84 11.46
CA GLU A 122 41.79 -14.80 11.64
C GLU A 122 42.98 -14.55 10.71
N SER A 123 42.76 -14.11 9.48
CA SER A 123 43.84 -13.79 8.54
C SER A 123 44.62 -12.55 8.96
N TRP A 124 43.94 -11.53 9.50
CA TRP A 124 44.60 -10.39 10.15
C TRP A 124 45.29 -10.81 11.43
N ASN A 125 44.72 -11.80 12.12
CA ASN A 125 45.36 -12.40 13.27
C ASN A 125 46.66 -13.09 12.86
N LEU A 126 46.71 -13.92 11.81
CA LEU A 126 47.91 -14.59 11.34
C LEU A 126 49.07 -13.64 10.96
N GLU A 127 48.75 -12.44 10.48
CA GLU A 127 49.74 -11.39 10.20
C GLU A 127 50.27 -10.71 11.49
N TYR A 128 49.58 -10.87 12.62
CA TYR A 128 49.91 -10.35 13.97
C TYR A 128 49.98 -11.44 15.09
N ALA A 129 49.96 -12.74 14.72
CA ALA A 129 49.43 -13.85 15.54
C ALA A 129 50.31 -14.37 16.66
N SER A 130 51.50 -13.81 16.89
CA SER A 130 52.38 -14.34 17.92
C SER A 130 51.93 -14.00 19.36
N ASN A 131 50.88 -13.20 19.57
CA ASN A 131 50.58 -12.65 20.91
C ASN A 131 49.11 -12.61 21.35
N ILE A 132 48.15 -13.24 20.65
CA ILE A 132 46.76 -13.27 21.15
C ILE A 132 46.54 -14.54 22.01
N PRO A 133 46.21 -14.40 23.31
CA PRO A 133 45.90 -15.52 24.19
C PRO A 133 44.69 -16.33 23.70
N GLU A 134 44.74 -17.64 23.94
CA GLU A 134 43.71 -18.60 23.53
C GLU A 134 42.32 -18.25 24.08
N GLU A 135 42.27 -17.62 25.26
CA GLU A 135 41.02 -17.19 25.89
C GLU A 135 40.29 -16.12 25.05
N ILE A 136 41.03 -15.17 24.47
CA ILE A 136 40.45 -14.10 23.64
C ILE A 136 39.89 -14.66 22.33
N ARG A 137 40.56 -15.68 21.76
CA ARG A 137 40.11 -16.33 20.53
C ARG A 137 38.80 -17.10 20.75
N LEU A 138 38.70 -17.84 21.84
CA LEU A 138 37.47 -18.55 22.24
C LEU A 138 36.31 -17.60 22.52
N GLU A 139 36.58 -16.44 23.14
CA GLU A 139 35.56 -15.44 23.42
C GLU A 139 35.00 -14.83 22.12
N ILE A 140 35.86 -14.49 21.15
CA ILE A 140 35.44 -13.99 19.83
C ILE A 140 34.60 -15.02 19.08
N ASP A 141 35.01 -16.29 19.06
CA ASP A 141 34.26 -17.37 18.40
C ASP A 141 32.88 -17.59 19.01
N ASN A 142 32.79 -17.51 20.34
CA ASN A 142 31.53 -17.59 21.07
C ASN A 142 30.63 -16.38 20.79
N MET A 143 31.19 -15.15 20.77
CA MET A 143 30.44 -13.94 20.46
C MET A 143 29.89 -13.97 19.02
N LEU A 144 30.69 -14.37 18.04
CA LEU A 144 30.26 -14.47 16.64
C LEU A 144 29.23 -15.58 16.43
N GLY A 145 29.37 -16.71 17.14
CA GLY A 145 28.42 -17.82 17.10
C GLY A 145 27.06 -17.42 17.69
N ASN A 146 27.09 -16.76 18.85
CA ASN A 146 25.90 -16.25 19.52
C ASN A 146 25.21 -15.15 18.69
N ALA A 147 25.97 -14.22 18.11
CA ALA A 147 25.42 -13.19 17.23
C ALA A 147 24.73 -13.79 16.00
N GLY A 148 25.34 -14.81 15.36
CA GLY A 148 24.74 -15.53 14.25
C GLY A 148 23.43 -16.21 14.63
N GLN A 149 23.39 -16.90 15.78
CA GLN A 149 22.17 -17.56 16.26
C GLN A 149 21.07 -16.56 16.65
N ILE A 150 21.42 -15.43 17.27
CA ILE A 150 20.47 -14.37 17.62
C ILE A 150 19.86 -13.74 16.35
N LEU A 151 20.67 -13.47 15.32
CA LEU A 151 20.20 -12.91 14.06
C LEU A 151 19.27 -13.86 13.31
N VAL A 152 19.65 -15.14 13.20
CA VAL A 152 18.82 -16.19 12.60
C VAL A 152 17.53 -16.39 13.42
N GLY A 153 17.61 -16.37 14.75
CA GLY A 153 16.48 -16.50 15.66
C GLY A 153 15.53 -15.31 15.60
N ALA A 154 16.03 -14.08 15.51
CA ALA A 154 15.24 -12.87 15.35
C ALA A 154 14.51 -12.84 14.01
N PHE A 155 15.17 -13.24 12.91
CA PHE A 155 14.54 -13.34 11.59
C PHE A 155 13.52 -14.47 11.49
N ARG A 156 13.83 -15.67 12.03
CA ARG A 156 12.83 -16.74 12.20
C ARG A 156 11.69 -16.27 13.08
N GLY A 157 11.97 -15.46 14.10
CA GLY A 157 10.98 -14.80 14.94
C GLY A 157 10.12 -13.79 14.17
N ILE A 158 10.66 -13.05 13.20
CA ILE A 158 9.89 -12.15 12.32
C ILE A 158 9.00 -12.95 11.36
N ILE A 159 9.52 -14.06 10.81
CA ILE A 159 8.79 -14.98 9.92
C ILE A 159 7.68 -15.73 10.71
N ASN A 160 7.97 -16.19 11.94
CA ASN A 160 7.04 -16.87 12.84
C ASN A 160 6.12 -15.90 13.61
N ARG A 161 6.42 -14.60 13.66
CA ARG A 161 5.45 -13.53 13.98
C ARG A 161 4.51 -13.32 12.80
N THR A 162 4.02 -14.44 12.27
CA THR A 162 3.11 -14.57 11.15
C THR A 162 1.83 -13.79 11.41
N ALA A 163 1.44 -13.56 12.66
CA ALA A 163 0.26 -12.74 12.99
C ALA A 163 0.39 -11.27 12.53
N LEU A 164 1.49 -10.58 12.83
CA LEU A 164 1.67 -9.17 12.42
C LEU A 164 1.97 -9.06 10.92
N ALA A 165 2.78 -9.97 10.38
CA ALA A 165 3.03 -10.04 8.95
C ALA A 165 1.76 -10.39 8.14
N ALA A 166 0.90 -11.27 8.66
CA ALA A 166 -0.38 -11.62 8.05
C ALA A 166 -1.37 -10.46 8.11
N VAL A 167 -1.43 -9.69 9.20
CA VAL A 167 -2.29 -8.50 9.29
C VAL A 167 -1.85 -7.43 8.27
N HIS A 168 -0.55 -7.19 8.13
CA HIS A 168 -0.04 -6.26 7.11
C HIS A 168 -0.22 -6.79 5.68
N ALA A 169 0.02 -8.07 5.43
CA ALA A 169 -0.23 -8.71 4.15
C ALA A 169 -1.72 -8.66 3.77
N LEU A 170 -2.63 -8.90 4.73
CA LEU A 170 -4.07 -8.79 4.53
C LEU A 170 -4.46 -7.35 4.17
N THR A 171 -3.89 -6.35 4.85
CA THR A 171 -4.15 -4.94 4.54
C THR A 171 -3.68 -4.58 3.12
N LEU A 172 -2.51 -5.06 2.71
CA LEU A 172 -1.99 -4.88 1.35
C LEU A 172 -2.85 -5.59 0.30
N VAL A 173 -3.25 -6.83 0.55
CA VAL A 173 -4.11 -7.61 -0.36
C VAL A 173 -5.48 -6.96 -0.50
N VAL A 174 -6.10 -6.54 0.61
CA VAL A 174 -7.37 -5.80 0.58
C VAL A 174 -7.21 -4.51 -0.22
N GLY A 175 -6.17 -3.71 0.04
CA GLY A 175 -5.89 -2.50 -0.74
C GLY A 175 -5.71 -2.79 -2.23
N LEU A 176 -4.94 -3.82 -2.57
CA LEU A 176 -4.65 -4.22 -3.94
C LEU A 176 -5.90 -4.73 -4.67
N VAL A 177 -6.80 -5.43 -4.00
CA VAL A 177 -8.08 -5.91 -4.59
C VAL A 177 -9.11 -4.79 -4.70
N VAL A 178 -9.13 -3.86 -3.74
CA VAL A 178 -10.08 -2.74 -3.74
C VAL A 178 -9.80 -1.78 -4.90
N VAL A 179 -8.52 -1.48 -5.20
CA VAL A 179 -8.15 -0.56 -6.29
C VAL A 179 -8.79 -0.93 -7.65
N PRO A 180 -8.59 -2.14 -8.22
CA PRO A 180 -9.15 -2.49 -9.51
C PRO A 180 -10.69 -2.50 -9.49
N ILE A 181 -11.31 -3.02 -8.42
CA ILE A 181 -12.77 -2.99 -8.26
C ILE A 181 -13.29 -1.55 -8.31
N PHE A 182 -12.61 -0.66 -7.59
CA PHE A 182 -12.97 0.76 -7.54
C PHE A 182 -12.77 1.45 -8.90
N VAL A 183 -11.66 1.18 -9.58
CA VAL A 183 -11.39 1.67 -10.94
C VAL A 183 -12.47 1.24 -11.92
N PHE A 184 -12.89 -0.03 -11.88
CA PHE A 184 -13.97 -0.55 -12.71
C PHE A 184 -15.28 0.20 -12.48
N TYR A 185 -15.65 0.38 -11.21
CA TYR A 185 -16.87 1.10 -10.85
C TYR A 185 -16.83 2.55 -11.34
N LEU A 186 -15.73 3.27 -11.10
CA LEU A 186 -15.57 4.66 -11.55
C LEU A 186 -15.57 4.80 -13.08
N LEU A 187 -14.99 3.85 -13.82
CA LEU A 187 -15.05 3.86 -15.28
C LEU A 187 -16.47 3.63 -15.81
N LYS A 188 -17.22 2.72 -15.17
CA LYS A 188 -18.59 2.37 -15.54
C LYS A 188 -19.58 3.50 -15.28
N ASP A 189 -19.57 4.07 -14.07
CA ASP A 189 -20.59 5.01 -13.61
C ASP A 189 -20.17 6.49 -13.71
N ARG A 190 -19.05 6.79 -14.40
CA ARG A 190 -18.48 8.15 -14.55
C ARG A 190 -19.49 9.23 -14.95
N GLU A 191 -20.37 8.92 -15.91
CA GLU A 191 -21.36 9.88 -16.43
C GLU A 191 -22.41 10.23 -15.38
N LYS A 192 -22.95 9.23 -14.69
CA LYS A 192 -23.93 9.42 -13.61
C LYS A 192 -23.33 10.20 -12.45
N ILE A 193 -22.07 9.92 -12.10
CA ILE A 193 -21.32 10.66 -11.07
C ILE A 193 -21.16 12.12 -11.49
N ARG A 194 -20.83 12.39 -12.76
CA ARG A 194 -20.69 13.75 -13.28
C ARG A 194 -22.02 14.50 -13.27
N GLU A 195 -23.09 13.88 -13.72
CA GLU A 195 -24.44 14.47 -13.76
C GLU A 195 -24.94 14.80 -12.36
N SER A 196 -24.83 13.86 -11.43
CA SER A 196 -25.22 14.07 -10.02
C SER A 196 -24.39 15.18 -9.36
N PHE A 197 -23.10 15.28 -9.70
CA PHE A 197 -22.24 16.34 -9.18
C PHE A 197 -22.65 17.71 -9.72
N ILE A 198 -23.01 17.81 -11.01
CA ILE A 198 -23.48 19.07 -11.61
C ILE A 198 -24.83 19.48 -11.02
N GLU A 199 -25.76 18.56 -10.81
CA GLU A 199 -27.08 18.84 -10.23
C GLU A 199 -27.04 19.28 -8.76
N SER A 200 -25.99 18.91 -8.02
CA SER A 200 -25.82 19.27 -6.61
C SER A 200 -25.31 20.69 -6.40
N PHE A 201 -24.80 21.34 -7.45
CA PHE A 201 -24.42 22.76 -7.42
C PHE A 201 -25.51 23.57 -8.13
N PRO A 202 -26.15 24.53 -7.43
CA PRO A 202 -27.16 25.40 -8.03
C PRO A 202 -26.61 26.29 -9.15
#